data_AF-A0A2V1B9N5-F1
#
_entry.id   AF-A0A2V1B9N5-F1
#
_cell.length_a   1.000
_cell.length_b   1.000
_cell.length_c   1.000
_cell.angle_alpha   90.00
_cell.angle_beta   90.00
_cell.angle_gamma   90.00
#
_symmetry.space_group_name_H-M   'P 1'
#
loop_
_entity.id
_entity.type
_entity.pdbx_description
1 polymer ?
#
loop_
_entity_poly.entity_id
_entity_poly.type
_entity_poly.pdbx_seq_one_letter_code
_entity_poly.pdbx_strand_id
1 'polypeptide(L)'
;QGIPGADRNDILFTQDILTSLPTTYALDTTRIFATGISRGGGFCGALACDPLMSTKIAAFVPVSGAFYVKNDTKCRPETINITFKAARQVPVIKIHGGEHHTIDYEREGRIR
;
A
#
# COMPACT_ATOMS: atom_id res chain seq x y z
N GLN A 1 0.89 -6.98 5.01
CA GLN A 1 2.16 -6.52 5.61
C GLN A 1 2.93 -5.73 4.57
N GLY A 2 3.72 -4.75 5.01
CA GLY A 2 4.52 -3.92 4.11
C GLY A 2 5.94 -4.46 3.84
N ILE A 3 6.41 -5.52 4.51
CA ILE A 3 7.78 -6.07 4.39
C ILE A 3 7.73 -7.60 4.26
N PRO A 4 8.45 -8.23 3.32
CA PRO A 4 8.56 -9.70 3.26
C PRO A 4 9.26 -10.30 4.50
N GLY A 5 8.68 -11.34 5.10
CA GLY A 5 9.30 -12.11 6.19
C GLY A 5 8.98 -11.65 7.62
N ALA A 6 8.16 -10.61 7.80
CA ALA A 6 7.63 -10.26 9.12
C ALA A 6 6.46 -11.21 9.50
N ASP A 7 6.28 -11.48 10.80
CA ASP A 7 5.17 -12.34 11.29
C ASP A 7 3.88 -11.57 11.62
N ARG A 8 3.93 -10.23 11.57
CA ARG A 8 2.87 -9.35 12.08
C ARG A 8 1.84 -9.03 11.01
N ASN A 9 0.55 -9.13 11.31
CA ASN A 9 -0.49 -8.79 10.34
C ASN A 9 -0.89 -7.31 10.37
N ASP A 10 -0.09 -6.46 9.72
CA ASP A 10 -0.34 -4.99 9.69
C ASP A 10 -1.67 -4.60 9.02
N ILE A 11 -2.18 -5.44 8.10
CA ILE A 11 -3.47 -5.18 7.43
C ILE A 11 -4.62 -5.34 8.44
N LEU A 12 -4.61 -6.44 9.20
CA LEU A 12 -5.59 -6.68 10.26
C LEU A 12 -5.51 -5.57 11.33
N PHE A 13 -4.31 -5.20 11.77
CA PHE A 13 -4.14 -4.11 12.72
C PHE A 13 -4.74 -2.78 12.21
N THR A 14 -4.50 -2.44 10.95
CA THR A 14 -5.07 -1.23 10.32
C THR A 14 -6.59 -1.34 10.23
N GLN A 15 -7.12 -2.51 9.88
CA GLN A 15 -8.55 -2.77 9.86
C GLN A 15 -9.19 -2.56 11.23
N ASP A 16 -8.55 -3.03 12.30
CA ASP A 16 -9.05 -2.91 13.67
C ASP A 16 -9.07 -1.44 14.12
N ILE A 17 -8.08 -0.64 13.72
CA ILE A 17 -8.09 0.82 13.93
C ILE A 17 -9.27 1.45 13.20
N LEU A 18 -9.46 1.16 11.90
CA LEU A 18 -10.57 1.73 11.11
C LEU A 18 -11.95 1.30 11.62
N THR A 19 -12.02 0.19 12.35
CA THR A 19 -13.26 -0.31 12.96
C THR A 19 -13.49 0.29 14.34
N SER A 20 -12.43 0.54 15.11
CA SER A 20 -12.53 1.05 16.49
C SER A 20 -12.68 2.57 16.57
N LEU A 21 -11.99 3.36 15.73
CA LEU A 21 -12.06 4.82 15.82
C LEU A 21 -13.49 5.39 15.67
N PRO A 22 -14.34 4.90 14.75
CA PRO A 22 -15.72 5.40 14.63
C PRO A 22 -16.61 5.13 15.85
N THR A 23 -16.24 4.21 16.74
CA THR A 23 -17.00 3.97 17.98
C THR A 23 -16.70 5.01 19.06
N THR A 24 -15.56 5.70 18.93
CA THR A 24 -15.09 6.70 19.90
C THR A 24 -15.23 8.12 19.36
N TYR A 25 -15.10 8.30 18.04
CA TYR A 25 -15.11 9.60 17.38
C TYR A 25 -16.12 9.63 16.24
N ALA A 26 -16.77 10.78 16.03
CA ALA A 26 -17.62 11.01 14.86
C ALA A 26 -16.75 11.21 13.61
N LEU A 27 -16.48 10.11 12.90
CA LEU A 27 -15.71 10.10 11.65
C LEU A 27 -16.62 9.86 10.46
N ASP A 28 -16.36 10.57 9.38
CA ASP A 28 -16.94 10.25 8.08
C ASP A 28 -16.15 9.09 7.46
N THR A 29 -16.68 7.88 7.60
CA THR A 29 -16.04 6.64 7.12
C THR A 29 -15.97 6.56 5.59
N THR A 30 -16.67 7.44 4.86
CA THR A 30 -16.57 7.53 3.40
C THR A 30 -15.37 8.37 2.94
N ARG A 31 -14.71 9.10 3.85
CA ARG A 31 -13.59 10.01 3.58
C ARG A 31 -12.30 9.60 4.32
N ILE A 32 -11.96 8.32 4.25
CA ILE A 32 -10.71 7.78 4.80
C ILE A 32 -9.65 7.72 3.69
N PHE A 33 -8.45 8.23 3.95
CA PHE A 33 -7.34 8.26 3.01
C PHE A 33 -6.10 7.59 3.62
N ALA A 34 -5.30 6.91 2.80
CA ALA A 34 -4.06 6.28 3.25
C ALA A 34 -2.84 6.87 2.54
N THR A 35 -1.83 7.25 3.31
CA THR A 35 -0.54 7.74 2.80
C THR A 35 0.60 7.22 3.68
N GLY A 36 1.81 7.21 3.12
CA GLY A 36 3.00 6.77 3.83
C GLY A 36 4.23 6.92 2.96
N ILE A 37 5.40 7.04 3.61
CA ILE A 37 6.70 7.18 2.94
C ILE A 37 7.49 5.87 2.99
N SER A 38 8.30 5.58 1.97
CA SER A 38 9.21 4.42 1.98
C SER A 38 8.43 3.12 2.20
N ARG A 39 8.76 2.34 3.24
CA ARG A 39 8.01 1.12 3.62
C ARG A 39 6.54 1.40 3.92
N GLY A 40 6.20 2.57 4.44
CA GLY A 40 4.82 3.01 4.62
C GLY A 40 4.11 3.27 3.29
N GLY A 41 4.82 3.77 2.28
CA GLY A 41 4.29 3.89 0.92
C GLY A 41 4.07 2.53 0.26
N GLY A 42 4.99 1.59 0.46
CA GLY A 42 4.81 0.19 0.10
C GLY A 42 3.59 -0.44 0.78
N PHE A 43 3.40 -0.16 2.07
CA PHE A 43 2.23 -0.61 2.82
C PHE A 43 0.92 0.02 2.32
N CYS A 44 0.92 1.29 1.89
CA CYS A 44 -0.23 1.88 1.20
C CYS A 44 -0.60 1.10 -0.06
N GLY A 45 0.40 0.65 -0.83
CA GLY A 45 0.19 -0.27 -1.96
C GLY A 45 -0.46 -1.58 -1.51
N ALA A 46 0.04 -2.19 -0.43
CA ALA A 46 -0.55 -3.43 0.10
C ALA A 46 -2.01 -3.26 0.55
N LEU A 47 -2.36 -2.13 1.17
CA LEU A 47 -3.74 -1.80 1.54
C LEU A 47 -4.61 -1.58 0.30
N ALA A 48 -4.08 -0.91 -0.74
CA ALA A 48 -4.79 -0.71 -2.00
C ALA A 48 -5.10 -2.04 -2.71
N CYS A 49 -4.17 -3.01 -2.65
CA CYS A 49 -4.33 -4.34 -3.23
C CYS A 49 -5.27 -5.26 -2.45
N ASP A 50 -5.61 -4.94 -1.20
CA ASP A 50 -6.37 -5.84 -0.33
C ASP A 50 -7.89 -5.73 -0.61
N PRO A 51 -8.61 -6.86 -0.73
CA PRO A 51 -10.02 -6.86 -1.10
C PRO A 51 -10.92 -6.14 -0.10
N LEU A 52 -10.59 -6.16 1.19
CA LEU A 52 -11.40 -5.49 2.21
C LEU A 52 -10.96 -4.04 2.41
N MET A 53 -9.65 -3.76 2.42
CA MET A 53 -9.17 -2.40 2.64
C MET A 53 -9.48 -1.48 1.46
N SER A 54 -9.47 -1.99 0.23
CA SER A 54 -9.89 -1.24 -0.96
C SER A 54 -11.34 -0.76 -0.92
N THR A 55 -12.23 -1.41 -0.15
CA THR A 55 -13.61 -0.93 0.05
C THR A 55 -13.74 0.10 1.17
N LYS A 56 -12.81 0.09 2.15
CA LYS A 56 -12.83 0.99 3.31
C LYS A 56 -12.09 2.30 3.11
N ILE A 57 -11.06 2.32 2.26
CA ILE A 57 -10.22 3.50 2.04
C ILE A 57 -10.62 4.15 0.71
N ALA A 58 -10.92 5.44 0.75
CA ALA A 58 -11.40 6.22 -0.37
C ALA A 58 -10.33 6.39 -1.46
N ALA A 59 -9.09 6.74 -1.08
CA ALA A 59 -7.95 6.90 -1.98
C ALA A 59 -6.59 6.72 -1.27
N PHE A 60 -5.54 6.49 -2.08
CA PHE A 60 -4.19 6.16 -1.60
C PHE A 60 -3.14 7.10 -2.18
N VAL A 61 -2.19 7.53 -1.35
CA VAL A 61 -1.09 8.43 -1.77
C VAL A 61 0.26 7.92 -1.24
N PRO A 62 0.87 6.90 -1.85
CA PRO A 62 2.21 6.47 -1.49
C PRO A 62 3.26 7.52 -1.91
N VAL A 63 4.22 7.77 -1.02
CA VAL A 63 5.35 8.68 -1.25
C VAL A 63 6.65 7.87 -1.20
N SER A 64 7.45 7.93 -2.26
CA SER A 64 8.71 7.18 -2.35
C SER A 64 8.60 5.72 -1.88
N GLY A 65 7.58 5.00 -2.36
CA GLY A 65 7.10 3.74 -1.78
C GLY A 65 8.01 2.55 -2.08
N ALA A 66 8.35 1.77 -1.05
CA ALA A 66 9.07 0.51 -1.23
C ALA A 66 8.09 -0.63 -1.56
N PHE A 67 7.76 -0.81 -2.84
CA PHE A 67 6.86 -1.88 -3.28
C PHE A 67 7.60 -3.21 -3.40
N TYR A 68 7.46 -4.05 -2.37
CA TYR A 68 8.07 -5.38 -2.38
C TYR A 68 7.20 -6.39 -3.11
N VAL A 69 7.85 -7.21 -3.94
CA VAL A 69 7.24 -8.37 -4.59
C VAL A 69 7.93 -9.63 -4.08
N LYS A 70 7.13 -10.58 -3.59
CA LYS A 70 7.64 -11.80 -2.96
C LYS A 70 8.27 -12.68 -4.06
N ASN A 71 9.46 -13.22 -3.79
CA ASN A 71 10.16 -14.24 -4.59
C ASN A 71 10.89 -13.82 -5.88
N ASP A 72 11.39 -12.59 -5.99
CA ASP A 72 12.38 -12.30 -7.04
C ASP A 72 13.73 -11.89 -6.47
N THR A 73 14.64 -12.87 -6.34
CA THR A 73 16.05 -12.64 -6.02
C THR A 73 16.87 -12.20 -7.25
N LYS A 74 16.27 -12.15 -8.44
CA LYS A 74 16.96 -11.91 -9.72
C LYS A 74 16.61 -10.58 -10.37
N CYS A 75 15.77 -9.73 -9.76
CA CYS A 75 15.33 -8.43 -10.30
C CYS A 75 14.90 -8.50 -11.78
N ARG A 76 14.01 -9.45 -12.08
CA ARG A 76 13.41 -9.70 -13.40
C ARG A 76 11.92 -9.34 -13.35
N PRO A 77 11.57 -8.04 -13.39
CA PRO A 77 10.19 -7.57 -13.22
C PRO A 77 9.20 -8.21 -14.19
N GLU A 78 9.64 -8.62 -15.37
CA GLU A 78 8.84 -9.34 -16.38
C GLU A 78 8.37 -10.73 -15.93
N THR A 79 9.01 -11.32 -14.91
CA THR A 79 8.68 -12.66 -14.40
C THR A 79 7.78 -12.65 -13.16
N ILE A 80 7.45 -11.45 -12.65
CA ILE A 80 6.73 -11.30 -11.40
C ILE A 80 5.22 -11.25 -11.65
N ASN A 81 4.49 -12.21 -11.08
CA ASN A 81 3.04 -12.18 -11.10
C ASN A 81 2.50 -11.29 -9.96
N ILE A 82 2.16 -10.05 -10.28
CA ILE A 82 1.56 -9.11 -9.33
C ILE A 82 0.08 -9.44 -9.20
N THR A 83 -0.32 -10.06 -8.09
CA THR A 83 -1.74 -10.30 -7.80
C THR A 83 -2.31 -9.11 -7.05
N PHE A 84 -2.99 -8.23 -7.78
CA PHE A 84 -3.80 -7.13 -7.22
C PHE A 84 -5.20 -7.66 -6.93
N LYS A 85 -5.65 -7.63 -5.66
CA LYS A 85 -6.94 -8.22 -5.24
C LYS A 85 -7.92 -7.17 -4.71
N ALA A 86 -7.83 -5.92 -5.16
CA ALA A 86 -8.79 -4.92 -4.77
C ALA A 86 -10.21 -5.32 -5.20
N ALA A 87 -11.20 -5.05 -4.34
CA ALA A 87 -12.60 -5.33 -4.66
C ALA A 87 -13.22 -4.26 -5.58
N ARG A 88 -12.54 -3.12 -5.77
CA ARG A 88 -12.97 -2.04 -6.67
C ARG A 88 -11.76 -1.29 -7.24
N GLN A 89 -11.99 -0.50 -8.29
CA GLN A 89 -11.03 0.51 -8.70
C GLN A 89 -10.89 1.57 -7.60
N VAL A 90 -9.65 1.85 -7.21
CA VAL A 90 -9.32 2.83 -6.17
C VAL A 90 -8.46 3.96 -6.77
N PRO A 91 -8.74 5.23 -6.44
CA PRO A 91 -7.86 6.33 -6.83
C PRO A 91 -6.50 6.23 -6.12
N VAL A 92 -5.43 6.41 -6.89
CA VAL A 92 -4.05 6.40 -6.40
C VAL A 92 -3.27 7.58 -6.98
N ILE A 93 -2.57 8.32 -6.13
CA ILE A 93 -1.57 9.32 -6.54
C ILE A 93 -0.21 8.88 -6.02
N LYS A 94 0.73 8.55 -6.91
CA LYS A 94 2.10 8.20 -6.52
C LYS A 94 3.00 9.43 -6.61
N ILE A 95 3.74 9.69 -5.53
CA ILE A 95 4.71 10.79 -5.47
C ILE A 95 6.10 10.19 -5.29
N HIS A 96 7.05 10.55 -6.15
CA HIS A 96 8.41 10.05 -6.09
C HIS A 96 9.40 11.08 -6.63
N GLY A 97 10.55 11.25 -5.98
CA GLY A 97 11.60 12.16 -6.42
C GLY A 97 12.53 11.54 -7.47
N GLY A 98 12.75 12.21 -8.60
CA GLY A 98 13.57 11.65 -9.70
C GLY A 98 15.02 11.31 -9.32
N GLU A 99 15.62 12.07 -8.41
CA GLU A 99 17.02 11.89 -7.95
C GLU A 99 17.11 11.13 -6.61
N HIS A 100 16.12 10.29 -6.29
CA HIS A 100 16.07 9.61 -4.99
C HIS A 100 16.98 8.36 -4.98
N HIS A 101 18.13 8.43 -4.32
CA HIS A 101 19.16 7.37 -4.37
C HIS A 101 18.90 6.15 -3.45
N THR A 102 17.87 6.18 -2.59
CA THR A 102 17.56 5.05 -1.68
C THR A 102 16.51 4.10 -2.26
N ILE A 103 15.46 4.67 -2.83
CA ILE A 103 14.45 3.98 -3.65
C ILE A 103 14.53 4.67 -5.00
N ASP A 104 15.12 4.02 -5.98
CA ASP A 104 15.35 4.60 -7.31
C ASP A 104 14.00 4.76 -8.04
N TYR A 105 13.75 5.95 -8.61
CA TYR A 105 12.52 6.29 -9.32
C TYR A 105 12.19 5.28 -10.43
N GLU A 106 13.20 4.86 -11.19
CA GLU A 106 13.02 3.95 -12.34
C GLU A 106 12.86 2.49 -11.91
N ARG A 107 13.28 2.17 -10.68
CA ARG A 107 13.22 0.81 -10.11
C ARG A 107 12.11 0.66 -9.08
N GLU A 108 11.39 1.73 -8.76
CA GLU A 108 10.23 1.68 -7.89
C GLU A 108 9.13 0.84 -8.57
N GLY A 109 8.75 -0.28 -7.95
CA GLY A 109 7.68 -1.15 -8.43
C GLY A 109 6.40 -0.38 -8.75
N ARG A 110 5.64 -0.83 -9.75
CA ARG A 110 4.39 -0.18 -10.18
C ARG A 110 3.19 -0.74 -9.43
N ILE A 111 2.39 0.13 -8.83
CA ILE A 111 0.98 -0.17 -8.53
C ILE A 111 0.22 0.02 -9.84
N ARG A 112 -0.33 -1.04 -10.42
CA ARG A 112 -1.20 -1.00 -11.60
C ARG A 112 -2.56 -1.55 -11.25
#